data_AF-A0A1B6IUX1-F1
#
_entry.id   AF-A0A1B6IUX1-F1
#
_cell.length_a   1.000
_cell.length_b   1.000
_cell.length_c   1.000
_cell.angle_alpha   90.00
_cell.angle_beta   90.00
_cell.angle_gamma   90.00
#
_symmetry.space_group_name_H-M   'P 1'
#
loop_
_entity.id
_entity.type
_entity.pdbx_description
1 polymer ?
#
loop_
_entity_poly.entity_id
_entity_poly.type
_entity_poly.pdbx_seq_one_letter_code
_entity_poly.pdbx_strand_id
1 'polypeptide(L)'
;VDPYRHVGDLGNIVAGEDGVVQIQLSDHAFSLTGPTSVVGRSVVVHEKEDDLGRGGDQESLKSGNSGKRLACGIIGLAEISIPPPPPPPQQPPPPPPPAATPMEPEQ
;
A
#
# COMPACT_ATOMS: atom_id res chain seq x y z
N VAL A 1 10.00 10.08 -10.00
CA VAL A 1 10.92 8.97 -9.68
C VAL A 1 11.89 8.83 -10.83
N ASP A 2 13.21 8.80 -10.57
CA ASP A 2 14.25 8.80 -11.61
C ASP A 2 14.25 7.49 -12.41
N PRO A 3 14.40 7.52 -13.77
CA PRO A 3 14.43 6.32 -14.60
C PRO A 3 15.73 5.49 -14.52
N TYR A 4 16.84 6.06 -14.03
CA TYR A 4 18.14 5.40 -13.86
C TYR A 4 18.49 5.33 -12.38
N ARG A 5 17.75 4.51 -11.64
CA ARG A 5 17.93 4.31 -10.19
C ARG A 5 18.14 2.83 -9.85
N HIS A 6 18.65 2.54 -8.66
CA HIS A 6 18.56 1.19 -8.15
C HIS A 6 17.11 0.83 -7.88
N VAL A 7 16.79 -0.46 -7.94
CA VAL A 7 15.45 -0.97 -7.63
C VAL A 7 14.99 -0.51 -6.25
N GLY A 8 15.91 -0.36 -5.29
CA GLY A 8 15.66 0.05 -3.90
C GLY A 8 15.41 1.54 -3.65
N ASP A 9 15.67 2.42 -4.62
CA ASP A 9 15.76 3.86 -4.35
C ASP A 9 14.38 4.51 -4.43
N LEU A 10 13.84 4.92 -3.29
CA LEU A 10 12.53 5.58 -3.20
C LEU A 10 12.59 7.10 -3.38
N GLY A 11 13.80 7.68 -3.38
CA GLY A 11 14.05 9.11 -3.46
C GLY A 11 13.98 9.82 -2.10
N ASN A 12 14.00 11.15 -2.15
CA ASN A 12 14.03 12.01 -0.96
C ASN A 12 12.65 12.24 -0.36
N ILE A 13 12.62 12.38 0.96
CA ILE A 13 11.43 12.69 1.76
C ILE A 13 11.69 13.99 2.52
N VAL A 14 10.65 14.78 2.74
CA VAL A 14 10.75 16.05 3.47
C VAL A 14 10.04 15.88 4.80
N ALA A 15 10.75 16.15 5.90
CA ALA A 15 10.16 16.23 7.22
C ALA A 15 9.48 17.60 7.41
N GLY A 16 8.28 17.60 7.99
CA GLY A 16 7.61 18.82 8.42
C GLY A 16 8.37 19.53 9.54
N GLU A 17 7.92 20.72 9.91
CA GLU A 17 8.52 21.52 11.00
C GLU A 17 8.45 20.82 12.37
N ASP A 18 7.51 19.88 12.53
CA ASP A 18 7.34 19.01 13.70
C ASP A 18 8.24 17.76 13.67
N GLY A 19 9.04 17.59 12.61
CA GLY A 19 9.89 16.42 12.39
C GLY A 19 9.12 15.19 11.89
N VAL A 20 7.84 15.31 11.55
CA VAL A 20 7.03 14.21 11.04
C VAL A 20 7.11 14.13 9.52
N VAL A 21 7.27 12.91 9.00
CA VAL A 21 7.23 12.64 7.56
C VAL A 21 5.95 11.88 7.24
N GLN A 22 5.12 12.43 6.36
CA GLN A 22 3.97 11.74 5.78
C GLN A 22 4.18 11.59 4.28
N ILE A 23 4.24 10.35 3.80
CA ILE A 23 4.48 10.05 2.39
C ILE A 23 3.52 8.98 1.89
N GLN A 24 3.13 9.11 0.63
CA GLN A 24 2.45 8.08 -0.12
C GLN A 24 3.18 7.92 -1.45
N LEU A 25 3.71 6.71 -1.69
CA LEU A 25 4.50 6.38 -2.86
C LEU A 25 3.87 5.18 -3.57
N SER A 26 3.85 5.23 -4.89
CA SER A 26 3.47 4.12 -5.75
C SER A 26 4.64 3.78 -6.65
N ASP A 27 5.01 2.51 -6.68
CA ASP A 27 6.19 2.06 -7.40
C ASP A 27 5.96 0.67 -7.99
N HIS A 28 6.42 0.46 -9.21
CA HIS A 28 6.25 -0.79 -9.96
C HIS A 28 7.52 -1.64 -9.99
N ALA A 29 8.64 -1.13 -9.50
CA ALA A 29 9.92 -1.84 -9.47
C ALA A 29 9.99 -2.86 -8.32
N PHE A 30 9.15 -2.72 -7.29
CA PHE A 30 9.09 -3.66 -6.18
C PHE A 30 8.05 -4.75 -6.40
N SER A 31 8.38 -5.93 -5.89
CA SER A 31 7.44 -7.04 -5.76
C SER A 31 7.36 -7.48 -4.31
N LEU A 32 6.17 -7.88 -3.87
CA LEU A 32 5.98 -8.54 -2.57
C LEU A 32 6.08 -10.07 -2.68
N THR A 33 6.23 -10.59 -3.90
CA THR A 33 6.25 -12.04 -4.21
C THR A 33 7.37 -12.41 -5.18
N GLY A 34 7.76 -13.68 -5.20
CA GLY A 34 8.76 -14.20 -6.14
C GLY A 34 10.22 -13.86 -5.75
N PRO A 35 11.19 -14.15 -6.64
CA PRO A 35 12.62 -14.12 -6.30
C PRO A 35 13.17 -12.71 -6.05
N THR A 36 12.52 -11.67 -6.58
CA THR A 36 12.88 -10.27 -6.37
C THR A 36 12.10 -9.61 -5.23
N SER A 37 11.41 -10.41 -4.40
CA SER A 37 10.59 -9.88 -3.31
C SER A 37 11.39 -9.02 -2.34
N VAL A 38 10.78 -7.91 -1.91
CA VAL A 38 11.31 -7.03 -0.85
C VAL A 38 10.92 -7.48 0.56
N VAL A 39 10.02 -8.46 0.70
CA VAL A 39 9.64 -9.02 2.01
C VAL A 39 10.88 -9.60 2.69
N GLY A 40 11.08 -9.26 3.97
CA GLY A 40 12.26 -9.65 4.75
C GLY A 40 13.50 -8.78 4.50
N ARG A 41 13.45 -7.82 3.58
CA ARG A 41 14.48 -6.78 3.42
C ARG A 41 14.17 -5.58 4.34
N SER A 42 15.08 -4.61 4.35
CA SER A 42 14.95 -3.40 5.16
C SER A 42 14.59 -2.17 4.34
N VAL A 43 13.70 -1.34 4.88
CA VAL A 43 13.61 0.09 4.52
C VAL A 43 14.61 0.85 5.39
N VAL A 44 15.30 1.82 4.82
CA VAL A 44 16.31 2.64 5.52
C VAL A 44 16.03 4.12 5.24
N VAL A 45 16.03 4.93 6.30
CA VAL A 45 15.98 6.39 6.20
C VAL A 45 17.37 6.94 6.45
N HIS A 46 17.84 7.79 5.56
CA HIS A 46 19.15 8.41 5.64
C HIS A 46 19.09 9.84 6.20
N GLU A 47 20.23 10.34 6.70
CA GLU A 47 20.36 11.64 7.36
C GLU A 47 20.34 12.82 6.39
N LYS A 48 20.84 12.63 5.18
CA LYS A 48 21.00 13.68 4.18
C LYS A 48 20.17 13.37 2.94
N GLU A 49 19.95 14.42 2.17
CA GLU A 49 19.36 14.34 0.84
C GLU A 49 20.25 13.50 -0.09
N ASP A 50 19.61 12.55 -0.79
CA ASP A 50 20.20 11.75 -1.85
C ASP A 50 20.40 12.61 -3.10
N ASP A 51 21.62 12.65 -3.63
CA ASP A 51 22.00 13.40 -4.82
C ASP A 51 21.64 12.71 -6.14
N LEU A 52 20.99 11.54 -6.07
CA LEU A 52 20.48 10.73 -7.17
C LEU A 52 21.56 10.26 -8.14
N GLY A 53 22.79 10.06 -7.66
CA GLY A 53 23.91 9.63 -8.50
C GLY A 53 24.52 10.74 -9.34
N ARG A 54 24.22 12.01 -9.03
CA ARG A 54 24.62 13.18 -9.82
C ARG A 54 25.66 14.06 -9.14
N GLY A 55 26.19 13.65 -7.98
CA GLY A 55 27.23 14.34 -7.23
C GLY A 55 28.61 14.32 -7.88
N GLY A 56 28.86 13.40 -8.82
CA GLY A 56 30.11 13.34 -9.60
C GLY A 56 31.26 12.57 -8.93
N ASP A 57 30.99 11.88 -7.82
CA ASP A 57 31.93 11.00 -7.12
C ASP A 57 31.45 9.53 -7.09
N GLN A 58 32.30 8.61 -6.63
CA GLN A 58 31.97 7.18 -6.59
C GLN A 58 30.89 6.82 -5.57
N GLU A 59 30.71 7.62 -4.52
CA GLU A 59 29.76 7.36 -3.45
C GLU A 59 28.36 7.81 -3.86
N SER A 60 28.26 8.90 -4.64
CA SER A 60 27.04 9.34 -5.30
C SER A 60 26.36 8.22 -6.10
N LEU A 61 27.12 7.48 -6.93
CA LEU A 61 26.58 6.37 -7.72
C LEU A 61 26.16 5.15 -6.89
N LYS A 62 26.60 5.04 -5.62
CA LYS A 62 26.32 3.88 -4.76
C LYS A 62 25.22 4.13 -3.75
N SER A 63 25.25 5.30 -3.10
CA SER A 63 24.39 5.63 -1.96
C SER A 63 23.77 7.03 -2.05
N GLY A 64 24.01 7.74 -3.16
CA GLY A 64 23.51 9.09 -3.37
C GLY A 64 24.09 10.13 -2.40
N ASN A 65 25.22 9.84 -1.75
CA ASN A 65 25.78 10.69 -0.68
C ASN A 65 24.80 10.98 0.47
N SER A 66 23.82 10.09 0.69
CA SER A 66 22.72 10.27 1.65
C SER A 66 23.15 10.28 3.13
N GLY A 67 24.44 10.07 3.42
CA GLY A 67 24.97 10.15 4.78
C GLY A 67 24.63 8.94 5.65
N LYS A 68 24.51 9.15 6.97
CA LYS A 68 24.30 8.04 7.92
C LYS A 68 22.88 7.49 7.86
N ARG A 69 22.71 6.24 8.29
CA ARG A 69 21.41 5.58 8.41
C ARG A 69 20.76 5.99 9.73
N LEU A 70 19.70 6.79 9.67
CA LEU A 70 18.98 7.27 10.85
C LEU A 70 18.08 6.19 11.45
N ALA A 71 17.39 5.45 10.59
CA ALA A 71 16.46 4.40 11.00
C ALA A 71 16.42 3.28 9.97
N CYS A 72 16.08 2.08 10.43
CA CYS A 72 15.78 0.95 9.56
C CYS A 72 14.63 0.12 10.12
N GLY A 73 13.91 -0.55 9.23
CA GLY A 73 12.79 -1.42 9.60
C GLY A 73 12.62 -2.55 8.59
N ILE A 74 12.23 -3.73 9.07
CA ILE A 74 12.02 -4.91 8.20
C ILE A 74 10.64 -4.83 7.55
N ILE A 75 10.59 -5.13 6.26
CA ILE A 75 9.34 -5.25 5.50
C ILE A 75 8.70 -6.60 5.81
N GLY A 76 7.68 -6.58 6.67
CA GLY A 76 6.85 -7.74 6.99
C GLY A 76 5.56 -7.79 6.17
N LEU A 77 4.99 -8.99 6.05
CA LEU A 77 3.62 -9.15 5.57
C LEU A 77 2.66 -8.72 6.69
N ALA A 78 1.69 -7.90 6.34
CA ALA A 78 0.61 -7.51 7.24
C ALA A 78 -0.66 -8.29 6.87
N GLU A 79 -1.37 -8.79 7.89
CA GLU A 79 -2.72 -9.31 7.71
C GLU A 79 -3.64 -8.17 7.27
N ILE A 80 -4.25 -8.31 6.10
CA ILE A 80 -5.25 -7.34 5.64
C ILE A 80 -6.55 -7.67 6.35
N SER A 81 -6.92 -6.88 7.36
CA SER A 81 -8.30 -6.87 7.88
C SER A 81 -9.20 -6.19 6.86
N ILE A 82 -9.66 -6.93 5.86
CA ILE A 82 -10.74 -6.46 4.98
C ILE A 82 -12.01 -6.46 5.84
N PRO A 83 -12.67 -5.31 6.06
CA PRO A 83 -13.95 -5.31 6.76
C PRO A 83 -14.92 -6.23 6.01
N PRO A 84 -15.77 -7.02 6.71
CA PRO A 84 -16.72 -7.89 6.04
C PRO A 84 -17.58 -7.07 5.08
N PRO A 85 -17.95 -7.63 3.92
CA PRO A 85 -18.85 -6.93 3.00
C PRO A 85 -20.14 -6.55 3.74
N PRO A 86 -20.75 -5.39 3.40
CA PRO A 86 -22.02 -5.02 3.99
C PRO A 86 -23.04 -6.15 3.76
N PRO A 87 -23.94 -6.43 4.72
CA PRO A 87 -24.95 -7.45 4.55
C PRO A 87 -25.78 -7.16 3.28
N PRO A 88 -26.21 -8.20 2.54
CA PRO A 88 -27.05 -7.99 1.37
C PRO A 88 -28.31 -7.20 1.77
N PRO A 89 -28.88 -6.38 0.86
CA PRO A 89 -30.15 -5.73 1.11
C PRO A 89 -31.17 -6.79 1.55
N GLN A 90 -31.82 -6.59 2.70
CA GLN A 90 -32.87 -7.50 3.14
C GLN A 90 -33.94 -7.54 2.05
N GLN A 91 -34.22 -8.72 1.51
CA GLN A 91 -35.28 -8.87 0.52
C GLN A 91 -36.59 -8.37 1.15
N PRO A 92 -37.42 -7.63 0.41
CA PRO A 92 -38.74 -7.26 0.91
C PRO A 92 -39.50 -8.53 1.32
N PRO A 93 -40.36 -8.44 2.36
CA PRO A 93 -41.14 -9.58 2.80
C PRO A 93 -41.91 -10.18 1.61
N PRO A 94 -42.07 -11.52 1.55
CA PRO A 94 -42.85 -12.14 0.49
C PRO A 94 -44.27 -11.56 0.49
N PRO A 95 -44.91 -11.42 -0.69
CA PRO A 95 -46.29 -10.98 -0.76
C PRO A 95 -47.20 -11.92 0.05
N PRO A 96 -48.28 -11.40 0.65
CA PRO A 96 -49.24 -12.25 1.35
C PRO A 96 -49.81 -13.30 0.39
N PRO A 97 -50.16 -14.50 0.90
CA PRO A 97 -50.80 -15.52 0.07
C PRO A 97 -52.09 -14.98 -0.55
N PRO A 98 -52.48 -15.45 -1.75
CA PRO A 98 -53.73 -15.05 -2.37
C PRO A 98 -54.88 -15.36 -1.41
N ALA A 99 -55.81 -14.40 -1.29
CA ALA A 99 -57.03 -14.60 -0.52
C ALA A 99 -57.75 -15.85 -1.06
N ALA A 100 -58.16 -16.74 -0.15
CA ALA A 100 -58.95 -17.91 -0.52
C ALA A 100 -60.21 -17.41 -1.25
N THR A 101 -60.34 -17.77 -2.52
CA THR A 101 -61.56 -17.50 -3.29
C THR A 101 -62.70 -18.22 -2.58
N PRO A 102 -63.83 -17.55 -2.29
CA PRO A 102 -64.98 -18.24 -1.74
C PRO A 102 -65.39 -19.33 -2.72
N MET A 103 -65.48 -20.58 -2.24
CA MET A 103 -66.08 -21.65 -3.01
C MET A 103 -67.55 -21.27 -3.25
N GLU A 104 -67.89 -21.04 -4.51
CA GLU A 104 -69.27 -20.84 -4.94
C GLU A 104 -70.05 -22.14 -4.67
N PRO A 105 -71.24 -22.10 -4.04
CA PRO A 105 -72.01 -23.30 -3.80
C PRO A 105 -72.56 -23.83 -5.13
N GLU A 106 -72.17 -25.06 -5.46
CA GLU A 106 -72.68 -25.84 -6.58
C GLU A 106 -74.22 -25.98 -6.44
N GLN A 107 -74.95 -25.58 -7.49
CA GLN A 107 -76.40 -25.79 -7.62
C GLN A 107 -76.68 -27.13 -8.31
#